data_AF-A0A2V7XPN3-F1
#
_entry.id   AF-A0A2V7XPN3-F1
#
_cell.length_a   1.000
_cell.length_b   1.000
_cell.length_c   1.000
_cell.angle_alpha   90.00
_cell.angle_beta   90.00
_cell.angle_gamma   90.00
#
_symmetry.space_group_name_H-M   'P 1'
#
loop_
_entity.id
_entity.type
_entity.pdbx_description
1 polymer ?
#
loop_
_entity_poly.entity_id
_entity_poly.type
_entity_poly.pdbx_seq_one_letter_code
_entity_poly.pdbx_strand_id
1 'polypeptide(L)'
;MEEWMTEQGTTIWEKLGASAGIWAVVWLGLHWIILRSAHADPTGADGDFVRAMLSERMAWEWATLLRIVGGLTIIWFMGSLSGRLRLAEGEPGRLASIANSVGVVWGAIWLLSAFFNSASILTATIYNNPGGARLLGALGRESALVLTPSIAYVMTMAVAFVALRFNGFPKWYGYLTGALNLVVLVLAL
;
A
#
# COMPACT_ATOMS: atom_id res chain seq x y z
N MET A 1 -35.12 26.75 -20.54
CA MET A 1 -34.80 27.03 -19.11
C MET A 1 -35.15 25.75 -18.35
N GLU A 2 -34.25 24.84 -18.05
CA GLU A 2 -32.81 24.96 -17.82
C GLU A 2 -32.01 23.91 -18.59
N GLU A 3 -31.09 24.42 -19.37
CA GLU A 3 -30.06 23.72 -20.12
C GLU A 3 -28.82 23.73 -19.23
N TRP A 4 -28.80 22.86 -18.21
CA TRP A 4 -27.56 22.55 -17.51
C TRP A 4 -26.96 21.31 -18.14
N MET A 5 -26.28 21.55 -19.25
CA MET A 5 -25.21 20.72 -19.75
C MET A 5 -24.15 20.56 -18.64
N THR A 6 -24.25 19.53 -17.81
CA THR A 6 -23.08 18.94 -17.19
C THR A 6 -22.42 18.08 -18.26
N GLU A 7 -21.16 18.37 -18.57
CA GLU A 7 -20.32 17.56 -19.45
C GLU A 7 -20.52 16.05 -19.17
N GLN A 8 -20.58 15.28 -20.25
CA GLN A 8 -20.72 13.83 -20.23
C GLN A 8 -19.81 13.17 -19.18
N GLY A 9 -20.44 12.68 -18.10
CA GLY A 9 -20.26 11.30 -17.66
C GLY A 9 -19.14 10.95 -16.69
N THR A 10 -18.83 11.79 -15.69
CA THR A 10 -18.16 11.27 -14.47
C THR A 10 -18.69 11.95 -13.21
N THR A 11 -19.26 11.18 -12.27
CA THR A 11 -19.76 11.71 -11.00
C THR A 11 -18.61 12.25 -10.13
N ILE A 12 -18.86 13.20 -9.20
CA ILE A 12 -17.81 13.76 -8.31
C ILE A 12 -17.05 12.66 -7.55
N TRP A 13 -17.76 11.59 -7.19
CA TRP A 13 -17.22 10.40 -6.54
C TRP A 13 -16.22 9.64 -7.41
N GLU A 14 -16.40 9.64 -8.72
CA GLU A 14 -15.45 9.00 -9.65
C GLU A 14 -14.16 9.80 -9.79
N LYS A 15 -14.24 11.14 -9.82
CA LYS A 15 -13.05 12.00 -9.83
C LYS A 15 -12.27 11.85 -8.52
N LEU A 16 -12.97 11.79 -7.39
CA LEU A 16 -12.38 11.51 -6.08
C LEU A 16 -11.72 10.12 -6.03
N GLY A 17 -12.40 9.10 -6.55
CA GLY A 17 -11.86 7.73 -6.64
C GLY A 17 -10.57 7.63 -7.45
N ALA A 18 -10.47 8.34 -8.57
CA ALA A 18 -9.23 8.40 -9.36
C ALA A 18 -8.11 9.15 -8.62
N SER A 19 -8.44 10.24 -7.91
CA SER A 19 -7.46 11.01 -7.13
C SER A 19 -6.97 10.26 -5.88
N ALA A 20 -7.76 9.33 -5.34
CA ALA A 20 -7.41 8.56 -4.15
C ALA A 20 -6.10 7.77 -4.31
N GLY A 21 -5.80 7.29 -5.53
CA GLY A 21 -4.53 6.62 -5.80
C GLY A 21 -3.32 7.55 -5.68
N ILE A 22 -3.44 8.79 -6.15
CA ILE A 22 -2.39 9.82 -6.00
C ILE A 22 -2.20 10.13 -4.51
N TRP A 23 -3.28 10.32 -3.78
CA TRP A 23 -3.23 10.56 -2.34
C TRP A 23 -2.61 9.40 -1.57
N ALA A 24 -2.92 8.15 -1.93
CA ALA A 24 -2.26 6.98 -1.33
C ALA A 24 -0.74 7.04 -1.50
N VAL A 25 -0.25 7.36 -2.70
CA VAL A 25 1.19 7.51 -2.96
C VAL A 25 1.79 8.64 -2.12
N VAL A 26 1.11 9.78 -2.03
CA VAL A 26 1.56 10.92 -1.21
C VAL A 26 1.66 10.53 0.27
N TRP A 27 0.62 9.92 0.84
CA TRP A 27 0.61 9.54 2.26
C TRP A 27 1.66 8.50 2.59
N LEU A 28 1.80 7.47 1.75
CA LEU A 28 2.80 6.43 1.95
C LEU A 28 4.22 6.94 1.68
N GLY A 29 4.40 7.89 0.76
CA GLY A 29 5.67 8.57 0.53
C GLY A 29 6.10 9.42 1.74
N LEU A 30 5.17 10.21 2.30
CA LEU A 30 5.44 10.98 3.53
C LEU A 30 5.75 10.06 4.71
N HIS A 31 5.01 8.97 4.86
CA HIS A 31 5.29 7.92 5.86
C HIS A 31 6.72 7.39 5.74
N TRP A 32 7.14 7.07 4.51
CA TRP A 32 8.48 6.55 4.25
C TRP A 32 9.57 7.58 4.58
N ILE A 33 9.36 8.87 4.25
CA ILE A 33 10.30 9.94 4.60
C ILE A 33 10.48 10.03 6.12
N ILE A 34 9.37 10.02 6.87
CA ILE A 34 9.39 10.10 8.34
C ILE A 34 10.18 8.93 8.93
N LEU A 35 9.87 7.69 8.54
CA LEU A 35 10.54 6.52 9.10
C LEU A 35 11.99 6.37 8.63
N ARG A 36 12.33 6.82 7.43
CA ARG A 36 13.71 6.80 6.95
C ARG A 36 14.60 7.79 7.71
N SER A 37 14.01 8.86 8.25
CA SER A 37 14.70 9.83 9.11
C SER A 37 14.73 9.44 10.59
N ALA A 38 14.03 8.38 11.00
CA ALA A 38 13.95 7.94 12.38
C ALA A 38 15.19 7.15 12.81
N HIS A 39 15.66 7.36 14.04
CA HIS A 39 16.82 6.63 14.59
C HIS A 39 16.44 5.25 15.15
N ALA A 40 15.16 5.03 15.43
CA ALA A 40 14.69 3.78 16.00
C ALA A 40 14.72 2.63 14.98
N ASP A 41 15.67 1.71 15.16
CA ASP A 41 15.81 0.51 14.33
C ASP A 41 15.38 -0.76 15.09
N PRO A 42 14.32 -1.46 14.65
CA PRO A 42 13.88 -2.71 15.28
C PRO A 42 14.85 -3.90 15.09
N THR A 43 15.93 -3.74 14.31
CA THR A 43 17.02 -4.73 14.22
C THR A 43 18.09 -4.56 15.29
N GLY A 44 18.11 -3.41 15.98
CA GLY A 44 19.04 -3.11 17.07
C GLY A 44 18.65 -3.78 18.40
N ALA A 45 19.39 -3.45 19.46
CA ALA A 45 19.12 -3.92 20.80
C ALA A 45 17.77 -3.38 21.32
N ASP A 46 17.03 -4.20 22.09
CA ASP A 46 15.68 -3.88 22.58
C ASP A 46 15.60 -2.51 23.29
N GLY A 47 16.56 -2.24 24.18
CA GLY A 47 16.61 -1.00 24.96
C GLY A 47 16.92 0.24 24.13
N ASP A 48 17.72 0.10 23.08
CA ASP A 48 18.10 1.21 22.19
C ASP A 48 16.95 1.55 21.25
N PHE A 49 16.27 0.52 20.71
CA PHE A 49 15.06 0.71 19.91
C PHE A 49 13.99 1.48 20.68
N VAL A 50 13.65 1.03 21.90
CA VAL A 50 12.61 1.68 22.69
C VAL A 50 13.00 3.10 23.06
N ARG A 51 14.26 3.34 23.47
CA ARG A 51 14.71 4.69 23.82
C ARG A 51 14.60 5.64 22.63
N ALA A 52 15.08 5.22 21.46
CA ALA A 52 14.98 6.01 20.24
C ALA A 52 13.53 6.23 19.82
N MET A 53 12.71 5.18 19.81
CA MET A 53 11.29 5.25 19.42
C MET A 53 10.50 6.20 20.32
N LEU A 54 10.73 6.14 21.64
CA LEU A 54 10.06 7.03 22.60
C LEU A 54 10.54 8.47 22.48
N SER A 55 11.82 8.70 22.16
CA SER A 55 12.34 10.05 21.89
C SER A 55 11.73 10.67 20.63
N GLU A 56 11.30 9.83 19.68
CA GLU A 56 10.69 10.21 18.40
C GLU A 56 9.20 9.84 18.33
N ARG A 57 8.54 9.68 19.47
CA ARG A 57 7.20 9.07 19.56
C ARG A 57 6.19 9.71 18.60
N MET A 58 6.18 11.04 18.52
CA MET A 58 5.28 11.77 17.62
C MET A 58 5.48 11.40 16.15
N ALA A 59 6.72 11.17 15.72
CA ALA A 59 7.02 10.74 14.35
C ALA A 59 6.44 9.35 14.07
N TRP A 60 6.54 8.43 15.04
CA TRP A 60 5.97 7.09 14.94
C TRP A 60 4.44 7.07 14.94
N GLU A 61 3.81 7.95 15.71
CA GLU A 61 2.36 8.13 15.70
C GLU A 61 1.88 8.71 14.35
N TRP A 62 2.55 9.73 13.81
CA TRP A 62 2.26 10.25 12.47
C TRP A 62 2.47 9.22 11.38
N ALA A 63 3.56 8.45 11.45
CA ALA A 63 3.81 7.35 10.53
C ALA A 63 2.67 6.31 10.58
N THR A 64 2.14 6.02 11.75
CA THR A 64 0.98 5.12 11.92
C THR A 64 -0.28 5.69 11.27
N LEU A 65 -0.60 6.96 11.51
CA LEU A 65 -1.75 7.63 10.90
C LEU A 65 -1.65 7.64 9.36
N LEU A 66 -0.47 7.94 8.82
CA LEU A 66 -0.25 7.95 7.36
C LEU A 66 -0.39 6.56 6.73
N ARG A 67 0.02 5.49 7.42
CA ARG A 67 -0.26 4.11 6.96
C ARG A 67 -1.75 3.81 6.93
N ILE A 68 -2.51 4.25 7.94
CA ILE A 68 -3.96 4.04 8.01
C ILE A 68 -4.65 4.75 6.85
N VAL A 69 -4.39 6.05 6.71
CA VAL A 69 -4.99 6.87 5.65
C VAL A 69 -4.57 6.32 4.29
N GLY A 70 -3.28 6.04 4.09
CA GLY A 70 -2.74 5.45 2.86
C GLY A 70 -3.44 4.14 2.48
N GLY A 71 -3.54 3.18 3.42
CA GLY A 71 -4.22 1.91 3.22
C GLY A 71 -5.69 2.06 2.85
N LEU A 72 -6.42 2.98 3.51
CA LEU A 72 -7.82 3.26 3.18
C LEU A 72 -7.97 3.89 1.79
N THR A 73 -7.09 4.82 1.41
CA THR A 73 -7.09 5.39 0.04
C THR A 73 -6.78 4.34 -1.03
N ILE A 74 -5.94 3.35 -0.75
CA ILE A 74 -5.72 2.21 -1.67
C ILE A 74 -7.02 1.43 -1.89
N ILE A 75 -7.72 1.09 -0.80
CA ILE A 75 -8.99 0.35 -0.88
C ILE A 75 -10.02 1.16 -1.68
N TRP A 76 -10.14 2.46 -1.40
CA TRP A 76 -11.04 3.33 -2.14
C TRP A 76 -10.67 3.37 -3.63
N PHE A 77 -9.42 3.66 -3.96
CA PHE A 77 -8.94 3.73 -5.34
C PHE A 77 -9.26 2.44 -6.10
N MET A 78 -8.91 1.29 -5.52
CA MET A 78 -9.11 -0.01 -6.16
C MET A 78 -10.59 -0.40 -6.26
N GLY A 79 -11.42 -0.02 -5.28
CA GLY A 79 -12.87 -0.18 -5.35
C GLY A 79 -13.49 0.68 -6.47
N SER A 80 -13.05 1.93 -6.62
CA SER A 80 -13.46 2.81 -7.72
C SER A 80 -12.99 2.29 -9.08
N LEU A 81 -11.76 1.78 -9.16
CA LEU A 81 -11.22 1.12 -10.35
C LEU A 81 -12.04 -0.12 -10.71
N SER A 82 -12.39 -0.96 -9.73
CA SER A 82 -13.26 -2.12 -9.91
C SER A 82 -14.62 -1.73 -10.48
N GLY A 83 -15.24 -0.66 -9.95
CA GLY A 83 -16.52 -0.15 -10.48
C GLY A 83 -16.42 0.22 -11.97
N ARG A 84 -15.37 0.95 -12.36
CA ARG A 84 -15.13 1.33 -13.76
C ARG A 84 -14.84 0.14 -14.66
N LEU A 85 -14.02 -0.80 -14.19
CA LEU A 85 -13.73 -2.04 -14.92
C LEU A 85 -15.02 -2.84 -15.16
N ARG A 86 -15.93 -2.87 -14.19
CA ARG A 86 -17.20 -3.60 -14.31
C ARG A 86 -18.13 -2.99 -15.34
N LEU A 87 -18.20 -1.66 -15.39
CA LEU A 87 -18.96 -0.94 -16.41
C LEU A 87 -18.37 -1.17 -17.81
N ALA A 88 -17.05 -1.30 -17.93
CA ALA A 88 -16.37 -1.56 -19.20
C ALA A 88 -16.45 -3.04 -19.64
N GLU A 89 -16.37 -3.98 -18.71
CA GLU A 89 -16.38 -5.43 -19.00
C GLU A 89 -17.79 -5.99 -19.20
N GLY A 90 -18.79 -5.46 -18.49
CA GLY A 90 -20.08 -6.14 -18.32
C GLY A 90 -19.96 -7.43 -17.49
N GLU A 91 -21.03 -8.21 -17.40
CA GLU A 91 -20.99 -9.52 -16.71
C GLU A 91 -20.16 -10.52 -17.53
N PRO A 92 -19.21 -11.26 -16.91
CA PRO A 92 -19.05 -11.52 -15.48
C PRO A 92 -18.08 -10.61 -14.69
N GLY A 93 -17.53 -9.54 -15.28
CA GLY A 93 -16.72 -8.54 -14.56
C GLY A 93 -15.48 -9.08 -13.83
N ARG A 94 -14.71 -9.97 -14.47
CA ARG A 94 -13.60 -10.68 -13.81
C ARG A 94 -12.47 -9.75 -13.39
N LEU A 95 -12.04 -8.80 -14.23
CA LEU A 95 -10.98 -7.86 -13.86
C LEU A 95 -11.45 -6.93 -12.75
N ALA A 96 -12.72 -6.53 -12.76
CA ALA A 96 -13.30 -5.77 -11.66
C ALA A 96 -13.19 -6.53 -10.33
N SER A 97 -13.53 -7.82 -10.30
CA SER A 97 -13.43 -8.64 -9.07
C SER A 97 -11.98 -8.74 -8.57
N ILE A 98 -11.04 -9.03 -9.47
CA ILE A 98 -9.61 -9.14 -9.14
C ILE A 98 -9.07 -7.82 -8.59
N ALA A 99 -9.34 -6.70 -9.26
CA ALA A 99 -8.88 -5.38 -8.83
C ALA A 99 -9.38 -5.06 -7.41
N ASN A 100 -10.65 -5.34 -7.12
CA ASN A 100 -11.21 -5.13 -5.79
C ASN A 100 -10.52 -6.01 -4.73
N SER A 101 -10.40 -7.31 -4.98
CA SER A 101 -9.78 -8.25 -4.03
C SER A 101 -8.32 -7.90 -3.74
N VAL A 102 -7.54 -7.56 -4.77
CA VAL A 102 -6.15 -7.14 -4.59
C VAL A 102 -6.07 -5.84 -3.81
N GLY A 103 -6.93 -4.87 -4.11
CA GLY A 103 -6.97 -3.62 -3.38
C GLY A 103 -7.29 -3.77 -1.90
N VAL A 104 -8.26 -4.65 -1.57
CA VAL A 104 -8.61 -4.97 -0.18
C VAL A 104 -7.42 -5.62 0.54
N VAL A 105 -6.78 -6.62 -0.06
CA VAL A 105 -5.61 -7.28 0.55
C VAL A 105 -4.46 -6.30 0.74
N TRP A 106 -4.17 -5.47 -0.26
CA TRP A 106 -3.08 -4.51 -0.20
C TRP A 106 -3.33 -3.42 0.85
N GLY A 107 -4.54 -2.85 0.90
CA GLY A 107 -4.91 -1.91 1.96
C GLY A 107 -4.86 -2.55 3.34
N ALA A 108 -5.33 -3.79 3.48
CA ALA A 108 -5.29 -4.53 4.75
C ALA A 108 -3.87 -4.74 5.27
N ILE A 109 -2.87 -4.96 4.40
CA ILE A 109 -1.46 -5.04 4.79
C ILE A 109 -0.99 -3.74 5.43
N TRP A 110 -1.34 -2.59 4.86
CA TRP A 110 -1.00 -1.29 5.43
C TRP A 110 -1.69 -1.04 6.77
N LEU A 111 -2.95 -1.44 6.91
CA LEU A 111 -3.68 -1.37 8.18
C LEU A 111 -3.07 -2.30 9.24
N LEU A 112 -2.67 -3.51 8.86
CA LEU A 112 -1.99 -4.46 9.74
C LEU A 112 -0.62 -3.94 10.19
N SER A 113 0.14 -3.35 9.26
CA SER A 113 1.41 -2.68 9.55
C SER A 113 1.22 -1.53 10.56
N ALA A 114 0.17 -0.72 10.38
CA ALA A 114 -0.19 0.35 11.32
C ALA A 114 -0.58 -0.19 12.70
N PHE A 115 -1.37 -1.28 12.73
CA PHE A 115 -1.75 -1.95 13.97
C PHE A 115 -0.51 -2.39 14.76
N PHE A 116 0.43 -3.09 14.12
CA PHE A 116 1.67 -3.52 14.79
C PHE A 116 2.51 -2.34 15.28
N ASN A 117 2.59 -1.26 14.51
CA ASN A 117 3.32 -0.05 14.93
C ASN A 117 2.68 0.59 16.18
N SER A 118 1.35 0.73 16.19
CA SER A 118 0.61 1.23 17.35
C SER A 118 0.80 0.33 18.58
N ALA A 119 0.71 -1.00 18.39
CA ALA A 119 0.93 -1.98 19.44
C ALA A 119 2.37 -1.91 20.00
N SER A 120 3.37 -1.63 19.15
CA SER A 120 4.75 -1.39 19.58
C SER A 120 4.85 -0.19 20.51
N ILE A 121 4.25 0.95 20.13
CA ILE A 121 4.24 2.16 20.96
C ILE A 121 3.56 1.90 22.30
N LEU A 122 2.39 1.23 22.32
CA LEU A 122 1.67 0.89 23.56
C LEU A 122 2.48 -0.04 24.46
N THR A 123 3.14 -1.04 23.87
CA THR A 123 3.97 -2.01 24.59
C THR A 123 5.20 -1.37 25.23
N ALA A 124 5.80 -0.39 24.56
CA ALA A 124 6.90 0.40 25.10
C ALA A 124 6.44 1.37 26.21
N THR A 125 5.29 2.04 26.03
CA THR A 125 4.85 3.14 26.91
C THR A 125 4.08 2.68 28.14
N ILE A 126 3.16 1.72 27.99
CA ILE A 126 2.26 1.29 29.07
C ILE A 126 2.80 0.04 29.75
N TYR A 127 3.20 -0.95 28.95
CA TYR A 127 3.59 -2.27 29.46
C TYR A 127 5.07 -2.38 29.81
N ASN A 128 5.88 -1.35 29.50
CA ASN A 128 7.32 -1.31 29.75
C ASN A 128 8.04 -2.60 29.32
N ASN A 129 7.68 -3.14 28.15
CA ASN A 129 8.21 -4.39 27.61
C ASN A 129 9.02 -4.13 26.32
N PRO A 130 10.34 -3.92 26.43
CA PRO A 130 11.16 -3.57 25.28
C PRO A 130 11.23 -4.63 24.19
N GLY A 131 11.30 -5.91 24.57
CA GLY A 131 11.33 -7.01 23.60
C GLY A 131 10.03 -7.14 22.82
N GLY A 132 8.89 -6.98 23.50
CA GLY A 132 7.57 -6.96 22.85
C GLY A 132 7.41 -5.77 21.90
N ALA A 133 7.83 -4.58 22.33
CA ALA A 133 7.82 -3.38 21.48
C ALA A 133 8.68 -3.58 20.23
N ARG A 134 9.92 -4.06 20.37
CA ARG A 134 10.81 -4.31 19.23
C ARG A 134 10.24 -5.33 18.25
N LEU A 135 9.71 -6.45 18.74
CA LEU A 135 9.09 -7.47 17.90
C LEU A 135 7.91 -6.90 17.10
N LEU A 136 7.02 -6.15 17.75
CA LEU A 136 5.88 -5.51 17.09
C LEU A 136 6.33 -4.44 16.09
N GLY A 137 7.37 -3.66 16.42
CA GLY A 137 8.00 -2.70 15.52
C GLY A 137 8.55 -3.38 14.26
N ALA A 138 9.24 -4.52 14.43
CA ALA A 138 9.73 -5.34 13.33
C ALA A 138 8.58 -5.87 12.46
N LEU A 139 7.54 -6.47 13.06
CA LEU A 139 6.36 -6.94 12.33
C LEU A 139 5.66 -5.82 11.57
N GLY A 140 5.54 -4.63 12.17
CA GLY A 140 5.00 -3.45 11.52
C GLY A 140 5.83 -3.01 10.30
N ARG A 141 7.17 -3.07 10.40
CA ARG A 141 8.06 -2.76 9.28
C ARG A 141 7.99 -3.82 8.17
N GLU A 142 8.21 -5.07 8.53
CA GLU A 142 8.34 -6.18 7.57
C GLU A 142 7.02 -6.52 6.89
N SER A 143 5.88 -6.38 7.56
CA SER A 143 4.56 -6.57 6.90
C SER A 143 4.38 -5.65 5.70
N ALA A 144 4.79 -4.37 5.80
CA ALA A 144 4.71 -3.46 4.67
C ALA A 144 5.80 -3.71 3.63
N LEU A 145 7.07 -3.88 4.07
CA LEU A 145 8.23 -4.00 3.18
C LEU A 145 8.31 -5.32 2.42
N VAL A 146 7.80 -6.43 2.97
CA VAL A 146 7.84 -7.73 2.30
C VAL A 146 6.56 -7.95 1.49
N LEU A 147 5.39 -7.68 2.07
CA LEU A 147 4.12 -8.02 1.42
C LEU A 147 3.75 -7.07 0.29
N THR A 148 4.10 -5.77 0.39
CA THR A 148 3.79 -4.80 -0.69
C THR A 148 4.55 -5.13 -1.98
N PRO A 149 5.89 -5.32 -1.97
CA PRO A 149 6.61 -5.74 -3.17
C PRO A 149 6.18 -7.11 -3.68
N SER A 150 5.81 -8.04 -2.79
CA SER A 150 5.28 -9.36 -3.19
C SER A 150 3.98 -9.24 -4.00
N ILE A 151 3.04 -8.38 -3.58
CA ILE A 151 1.82 -8.11 -4.36
C ILE A 151 2.18 -7.47 -5.70
N ALA A 152 3.04 -6.46 -5.71
CA ALA A 152 3.46 -5.79 -6.93
C ALA A 152 4.15 -6.75 -7.92
N TYR A 153 5.00 -7.64 -7.40
CA TYR A 153 5.68 -8.68 -8.17
C TYR A 153 4.67 -9.63 -8.81
N VAL A 154 3.76 -10.22 -8.02
CA VAL A 154 2.74 -11.15 -8.55
C VAL A 154 1.86 -10.46 -9.61
N MET A 155 1.44 -9.22 -9.37
CA MET A 155 0.62 -8.49 -10.35
C MET A 155 1.37 -8.20 -11.65
N THR A 156 2.59 -7.67 -11.56
CA THR A 156 3.37 -7.33 -12.75
C THR A 156 3.82 -8.58 -13.51
N MET A 157 4.07 -9.70 -12.80
CA MET A 157 4.36 -11.00 -13.42
C MET A 157 3.13 -11.54 -14.15
N ALA A 158 1.94 -11.42 -13.56
CA ALA A 158 0.69 -11.78 -14.24
C ALA A 158 0.49 -10.93 -15.52
N VAL A 159 0.76 -9.63 -15.46
CA VAL A 159 0.72 -8.74 -16.64
C VAL A 159 1.74 -9.18 -17.70
N ALA A 160 2.99 -9.46 -17.30
CA ALA A 160 4.03 -9.94 -18.21
C ALA A 160 3.63 -11.25 -18.90
N PHE A 161 3.12 -12.22 -18.13
CA PHE A 161 2.66 -13.50 -18.66
C PHE A 161 1.53 -13.33 -19.66
N VAL A 162 0.52 -12.50 -19.35
CA VAL A 162 -0.60 -12.24 -20.26
C VAL A 162 -0.15 -11.53 -21.54
N ALA A 163 0.69 -10.51 -21.41
CA ALA A 163 1.22 -9.74 -22.54
C ALA A 163 2.04 -10.63 -23.50
N LEU A 164 2.91 -11.49 -22.96
CA LEU A 164 3.83 -12.32 -23.75
C LEU A 164 3.16 -13.58 -24.30
N ARG A 165 2.28 -14.23 -23.53
CA ARG A 165 1.69 -15.53 -23.93
C ARG A 165 0.44 -15.37 -24.81
N PHE A 166 -0.39 -14.38 -24.52
CA PHE A 166 -1.71 -14.24 -25.12
C PHE A 166 -1.86 -13.01 -26.04
N ASN A 167 -0.80 -12.20 -26.22
CA ASN A 167 -0.84 -10.91 -26.93
C ASN A 167 -1.96 -9.98 -26.42
N GLY A 168 -2.35 -10.10 -25.14
CA GLY A 168 -3.40 -9.26 -24.55
C GLY A 168 -2.99 -7.79 -24.40
N PHE A 169 -1.68 -7.50 -24.51
CA PHE A 169 -1.10 -6.16 -24.49
C PHE A 169 0.04 -6.07 -25.51
N PRO A 170 0.47 -4.86 -25.89
CA PRO A 170 1.68 -4.68 -26.69
C PRO A 170 2.88 -5.38 -26.05
N LYS A 171 3.67 -6.11 -26.84
CA LYS A 171 4.79 -6.93 -26.32
C LYS A 171 5.82 -6.11 -25.54
N TRP A 172 6.02 -4.84 -25.89
CA TRP A 172 6.91 -3.93 -25.17
C TRP A 172 6.49 -3.73 -23.71
N TYR A 173 5.19 -3.74 -23.41
CA TYR A 173 4.67 -3.69 -22.03
C TYR A 173 5.08 -4.95 -21.25
N GLY A 174 4.99 -6.12 -21.87
CA GLY A 174 5.41 -7.39 -21.27
C GLY A 174 6.91 -7.45 -20.97
N TYR A 175 7.75 -6.92 -21.85
CA TYR A 175 9.19 -6.83 -21.59
C TYR A 175 9.52 -5.84 -20.46
N LEU A 176 8.85 -4.69 -20.39
CA LEU A 176 9.04 -3.72 -19.32
C LEU A 176 8.61 -4.26 -17.96
N THR A 177 7.43 -4.88 -17.86
CA THR A 177 6.96 -5.48 -16.60
C THR A 177 7.78 -6.70 -16.21
N GLY A 178 8.27 -7.48 -17.18
CA GLY A 178 9.23 -8.56 -16.95
C GLY A 178 10.57 -8.05 -16.40
N ALA A 179 11.12 -6.98 -16.97
CA ALA A 179 12.35 -6.35 -16.49
C ALA A 179 12.17 -5.76 -15.08
N LEU A 180 11.04 -5.10 -14.81
CA LEU A 180 10.69 -4.60 -13.48
C LEU A 180 10.64 -5.75 -12.45
N ASN A 181 10.05 -6.89 -12.81
CA ASN A 181 10.03 -8.07 -11.93
C ASN A 181 11.42 -8.61 -11.63
N LEU A 182 12.30 -8.67 -12.64
CA LEU A 182 13.69 -9.08 -12.43
C LEU A 182 14.40 -8.13 -11.47
N VAL A 183 14.18 -6.81 -11.59
CA VAL A 183 14.74 -5.83 -10.65
C VAL A 183 14.19 -6.05 -9.24
N VAL A 184 12.87 -6.20 -9.09
CA VAL A 184 12.24 -6.46 -7.79
C VAL A 184 12.76 -7.76 -7.17
N LEU A 185 12.92 -8.82 -7.96
CA LEU A 185 13.47 -10.09 -7.51
C LEU A 185 14.94 -9.98 -7.08
N VAL A 186 15.77 -9.31 -7.87
CA VAL A 186 17.19 -9.08 -7.54
C VAL A 186 17.34 -8.23 -6.27
N LEU A 187 16.48 -7.24 -6.06
CA LEU A 187 16.48 -6.43 -4.84
C LEU A 187 15.93 -7.18 -3.62
N ALA A 188 15.25 -8.30 -3.81
CA ALA A 188 14.69 -9.12 -2.75
C ALA A 188 15.59 -10.30 -2.33
N LEU A 189 16.66 -10.59 -3.10
CA LEU A 189 17.68 -11.61 -2.84
C LEU A 189 18.90 -10.99 -2.13
#